data_AF-A0A132CA65-F1
#
_entry.id   AF-A0A132CA65-F1
#
_cell.length_a   1.000
_cell.length_b   1.000
_cell.length_c   1.000
_cell.angle_alpha   90.00
_cell.angle_beta   90.00
_cell.angle_gamma   90.00
#
_symmetry.space_group_name_H-M   'P 1'
#
loop_
_entity.id
_entity.type
_entity.pdbx_description
1 polymer ?
#
loop_
_entity_poly.entity_id
_entity_poly.type
_entity_poly.pdbx_seq_one_letter_code
_entity_poly.pdbx_strand_id
1 'polypeptide(L)'
;MAEIQATLAKLAGLLKAIQNTADEVVGRGDMKEPRRHHKRGDVGHYFEQTSKHVETLRAAMPELFGELRKIDTEPDTPMATDPPSNMYSRAQMLALARDISQIFEIRANSELAAPAAAERPRRVFITHGNTEEWRKVQPFIEKDVRIETIELAQEYNGGQTIIEKLIANADRCDSAVIVWTGDDVDGAGVKRARENVMHEIGFFQGRYGRGRVILLHEEGVNVPSNLYGLVYSPFPKGTVEASFHLLQRELTHLYGL
;
A
#
# COMPACT_ATOMS: atom_id res chain seq x y z
N MET A 1 18.61 -5.56 -7.57
CA MET A 1 18.05 -4.48 -6.72
C MET A 1 18.59 -3.09 -7.09
N ALA A 2 19.90 -2.82 -7.01
CA ALA A 2 20.46 -1.49 -7.32
C ALA A 2 20.17 -1.00 -8.76
N GLU A 3 20.28 -1.88 -9.75
CA GLU A 3 20.00 -1.54 -11.17
C GLU A 3 18.51 -1.22 -11.42
N ILE A 4 17.60 -1.90 -10.72
CA ILE A 4 16.15 -1.64 -10.78
C ILE A 4 15.82 -0.28 -10.18
N GLN A 5 16.38 0.04 -9.00
CA GLN A 5 16.19 1.33 -8.35
C GLN A 5 16.74 2.48 -9.21
N ALA A 6 17.92 2.30 -9.79
CA ALA A 6 18.50 3.28 -10.71
C ALA A 6 17.64 3.46 -11.97
N THR A 7 17.05 2.39 -12.49
CA THR A 7 16.15 2.42 -13.65
C THR A 7 14.85 3.15 -13.35
N LEU A 8 14.22 2.87 -12.20
CA LEU A 8 13.01 3.58 -11.74
C LEU A 8 13.29 5.07 -11.51
N ALA A 9 14.43 5.43 -10.91
CA ALA A 9 14.80 6.83 -10.72
C ALA A 9 14.94 7.58 -12.07
N LYS A 10 15.54 6.94 -13.08
CA LYS A 10 15.63 7.50 -14.44
C LYS A 10 14.27 7.67 -15.09
N LEU A 11 13.37 6.69 -14.94
CA LEU A 11 11.99 6.77 -15.41
C LEU A 11 11.21 7.91 -14.74
N ALA A 12 11.44 8.18 -13.45
CA ALA A 12 10.79 9.30 -12.75
C ALA A 12 11.27 10.66 -13.30
N GLY A 13 12.58 10.77 -13.57
CA GLY A 13 13.14 11.94 -14.24
C GLY A 13 12.56 12.15 -15.64
N LEU A 14 12.42 11.07 -16.42
CA LEU A 14 11.81 11.09 -17.74
C LEU A 14 10.34 11.52 -17.68
N LEU A 15 9.55 10.94 -16.77
CA LEU A 15 8.14 11.30 -16.59
C LEU A 15 7.97 12.81 -16.38
N LYS A 16 8.77 13.39 -15.47
CA LYS A 16 8.74 14.83 -15.20
C LYS A 16 9.14 15.66 -16.42
N ALA A 17 10.18 15.25 -17.16
CA ALA A 17 10.63 15.94 -18.35
C ALA A 17 9.57 15.91 -19.47
N ILE A 18 8.97 14.74 -19.70
CA ILE A 18 7.89 14.54 -20.68
C ILE A 18 6.68 15.42 -20.35
N GLN A 19 6.23 15.42 -19.09
CA GLN A 19 5.11 16.25 -18.64
C GLN A 19 5.39 17.74 -18.83
N ASN A 20 6.57 18.21 -18.39
CA ASN A 20 6.98 19.59 -18.58
C ASN A 20 6.98 19.99 -20.07
N THR A 21 7.55 19.16 -20.94
CA THR A 21 7.59 19.43 -22.38
C THR A 21 6.19 19.37 -23.01
N ALA A 22 5.32 18.46 -22.58
CA ALA A 22 3.96 18.35 -23.11
C ALA A 22 3.04 19.51 -22.66
N ASP A 23 3.35 20.13 -21.52
CA ASP A 23 2.62 21.28 -20.99
C ASP A 23 3.24 22.63 -21.39
N GLU A 24 4.33 22.62 -22.19
CA GLU A 24 4.85 23.85 -22.78
C GLU A 24 3.79 24.56 -23.60
N VAL A 25 3.53 25.81 -23.23
CA VAL A 25 2.51 26.65 -23.84
C VAL A 25 3.14 27.57 -24.87
N VAL A 26 2.58 27.60 -26.08
CA VAL A 26 3.03 28.44 -27.19
C VAL A 26 1.95 29.47 -27.50
N GLY A 27 2.35 30.74 -27.68
CA GLY A 27 1.42 31.82 -27.95
C GLY A 27 1.90 33.18 -27.46
N ARG A 28 1.16 34.25 -27.77
CA ARG A 28 1.50 35.64 -27.42
C ARG A 28 0.27 36.34 -26.83
N GLY A 29 0.45 37.05 -25.71
CA GLY A 29 -0.66 37.67 -24.98
C GLY A 29 -1.55 36.63 -24.30
N ASP A 30 -2.87 36.84 -24.36
CA ASP A 30 -3.88 35.97 -23.71
C ASP A 30 -4.18 34.68 -24.49
N MET A 31 -3.71 34.55 -25.74
CA MET A 31 -3.84 33.32 -26.53
C MET A 31 -2.61 32.44 -26.33
N LYS A 32 -2.68 31.59 -25.30
CA LYS A 32 -1.63 30.66 -24.88
C LYS A 32 -2.20 29.25 -24.94
N GLU A 33 -1.75 28.43 -25.90
CA GLU A 33 -2.20 27.04 -26.05
C GLU A 33 -1.05 26.04 -25.85
N PRO A 34 -1.32 24.84 -25.29
CA PRO A 34 -0.32 23.78 -25.22
C PRO A 34 0.21 23.41 -26.60
N ARG A 35 1.52 23.17 -26.69
CA ARG A 35 2.17 22.75 -27.93
C ARG A 35 1.57 21.42 -28.40
N ARG A 36 1.13 21.38 -29.66
CA ARG A 36 0.45 20.19 -30.22
C ARG A 36 1.41 19.17 -30.83
N HIS A 37 2.57 19.61 -31.32
CA HIS A 37 3.54 18.77 -32.03
C HIS A 37 4.98 19.10 -31.62
N HIS A 38 5.81 18.07 -31.52
CA HIS A 38 7.21 18.15 -31.08
C HIS A 38 8.14 17.50 -32.11
N LYS A 39 9.31 18.10 -32.35
CA LYS A 39 10.28 17.57 -33.32
C LYS A 39 10.99 16.34 -32.75
N ARG A 40 11.44 15.44 -33.63
CA ARG A 40 12.20 14.25 -33.24
C ARG A 40 13.46 14.57 -32.43
N GLY A 41 14.20 15.61 -32.81
CA GLY A 41 15.40 16.03 -32.07
C GLY A 41 15.12 16.50 -30.64
N ASP A 42 13.91 17.00 -30.37
CA ASP A 42 13.56 17.59 -29.08
C ASP A 42 13.08 16.51 -28.09
N VAL A 43 12.28 15.54 -28.55
CA VAL A 43 11.60 14.59 -27.66
C VAL A 43 11.83 13.11 -27.96
N GLY A 44 12.41 12.76 -29.11
CA GLY A 44 12.57 11.35 -29.52
C GLY A 44 13.39 10.53 -28.52
N HIS A 45 14.39 11.17 -27.90
CA HIS A 45 15.21 10.53 -26.87
C HIS A 45 14.40 10.08 -25.65
N TYR A 46 13.28 10.73 -25.31
CA TYR A 46 12.42 10.28 -24.22
C TYR A 46 11.82 8.91 -24.51
N PHE A 47 11.39 8.67 -25.74
CA PHE A 47 10.79 7.40 -26.17
C PHE A 47 11.84 6.30 -26.20
N GLU A 48 12.99 6.56 -26.83
CA GLU A 48 14.10 5.60 -26.91
C GLU A 48 14.61 5.21 -25.52
N GLN A 49 14.83 6.19 -24.64
CA GLN A 49 15.25 5.92 -23.28
C GLN A 49 14.19 5.16 -22.50
N THR A 50 12.92 5.55 -22.59
CA THR A 50 11.84 4.84 -21.89
C THR A 50 11.74 3.39 -22.36
N SER A 51 11.77 3.15 -23.67
CA SER A 51 11.81 1.79 -24.23
C SER A 51 12.96 0.97 -23.66
N LYS A 52 14.17 1.54 -23.60
CA LYS A 52 15.34 0.83 -23.05
C LYS A 52 15.16 0.48 -21.57
N HIS A 53 14.67 1.42 -20.75
CA HIS A 53 14.44 1.19 -19.33
C HIS A 53 13.31 0.17 -19.08
N VAL A 54 12.25 0.17 -19.90
CA VAL A 54 11.19 -0.84 -19.86
C VAL A 54 11.74 -2.24 -20.14
N GLU A 55 12.60 -2.40 -21.15
CA GLU A 55 13.25 -3.70 -21.41
C GLU A 55 14.17 -4.13 -20.26
N THR A 56 14.91 -3.19 -19.64
CA THR A 56 15.72 -3.49 -18.45
C THR A 56 14.84 -3.98 -17.29
N LEU A 57 13.70 -3.33 -17.04
CA LEU A 57 12.75 -3.76 -16.02
C LEU A 57 12.14 -5.13 -16.34
N ARG A 58 11.77 -5.38 -17.60
CA ARG A 58 11.21 -6.67 -18.05
C ARG A 58 12.21 -7.80 -17.88
N ALA A 59 13.49 -7.57 -18.19
CA ALA A 59 14.54 -8.56 -18.00
C ALA A 59 14.86 -8.82 -16.53
N ALA A 60 14.78 -7.79 -15.68
CA ALA A 60 15.13 -7.89 -14.26
C ALA A 60 14.00 -8.46 -13.39
N MET A 61 12.73 -8.18 -13.72
CA MET A 61 11.53 -8.60 -12.98
C MET A 61 10.39 -8.96 -13.96
N PRO A 62 10.52 -10.08 -14.68
CA PRO A 62 9.54 -10.51 -15.68
C PRO A 62 8.16 -10.79 -15.06
N GLU A 63 8.10 -11.20 -13.80
CA GLU A 63 6.85 -11.47 -13.07
C GLU A 63 5.99 -10.22 -12.85
N LEU A 64 6.59 -9.03 -12.78
CA LEU A 64 5.88 -7.76 -12.62
C LEU A 64 5.69 -7.02 -13.94
N PHE A 65 6.66 -7.13 -14.84
CA PHE A 65 6.74 -6.26 -16.02
C PHE A 65 6.72 -7.01 -17.36
N GLY A 66 6.57 -8.34 -17.34
CA GLY A 66 6.51 -9.20 -18.53
C GLY A 66 5.44 -8.77 -19.53
N GLU A 67 4.26 -8.42 -19.03
CA GLU A 67 3.09 -8.05 -19.83
C GLU A 67 3.03 -6.55 -20.21
N LEU A 68 4.06 -5.76 -19.88
CA LEU A 68 4.09 -4.34 -20.26
C LEU A 68 4.07 -4.18 -21.77
N ARG A 69 3.22 -3.29 -22.27
CA ARG A 69 3.19 -2.92 -23.69
C ARG A 69 4.55 -2.38 -24.14
N LYS A 70 4.97 -2.74 -25.36
CA LYS A 70 6.16 -2.18 -25.99
C LYS A 70 5.93 -0.70 -26.34
N ILE A 71 6.89 0.14 -25.98
CA ILE A 71 6.87 1.57 -26.30
C ILE A 71 7.16 1.76 -27.79
N ASP A 72 6.25 2.45 -28.49
CA ASP A 72 6.49 2.88 -29.86
C ASP A 72 7.38 4.14 -29.84
N THR A 73 8.52 4.06 -30.52
CA THR A 73 9.53 5.12 -30.54
C THR A 73 9.49 5.96 -31.79
N GLU A 74 8.62 5.68 -32.76
CA GLU A 74 8.51 6.49 -33.96
C GLU A 74 7.40 7.53 -33.83
N PRO A 75 7.53 8.71 -34.46
CA PRO A 75 6.52 9.76 -34.35
C PRO A 75 5.21 9.39 -35.04
N ASP A 76 4.08 9.70 -34.41
CA ASP A 76 2.73 9.31 -34.85
C ASP A 76 2.11 10.23 -35.92
N THR A 77 2.65 11.43 -36.10
CA THR A 77 2.05 12.46 -36.94
C THR A 77 2.93 12.77 -38.15
N PRO A 78 2.47 12.44 -39.38
CA PRO A 78 3.14 12.88 -40.59
C PRO A 78 2.90 14.37 -40.79
N MET A 79 3.96 15.16 -40.98
CA MET A 79 3.83 16.55 -41.41
C MET A 79 4.24 16.71 -42.87
N ALA A 80 3.41 17.44 -43.62
CA ALA A 80 3.75 17.92 -44.96
C ALA A 80 4.72 19.10 -44.85
N THR A 81 5.94 18.84 -44.36
CA THR A 81 7.07 19.78 -44.42
C THR A 81 7.94 19.46 -45.64
N ASP A 82 8.79 20.39 -46.08
CA ASP A 82 9.82 20.14 -47.09
C ASP A 82 11.22 20.33 -46.45
N PRO A 83 11.98 19.25 -46.20
CA PRO A 83 11.64 17.83 -46.43
C PRO A 83 10.60 17.30 -45.44
N PRO A 84 9.85 16.23 -45.78
CA PRO A 84 8.82 15.65 -44.91
C PRO A 84 9.45 15.13 -43.62
N SER A 85 8.88 15.53 -42.49
CA SER A 85 9.39 15.20 -41.16
C SER A 85 8.22 14.79 -40.26
N ASN A 86 8.30 13.57 -39.73
CA ASN A 86 7.30 13.09 -38.77
C ASN A 86 7.54 13.74 -37.40
N MET A 87 6.47 14.11 -36.72
CA MET A 87 6.50 14.78 -35.42
C MET A 87 5.72 13.98 -34.38
N TYR A 88 6.08 14.15 -33.12
CA TYR A 88 5.38 13.52 -31.99
C TYR A 88 4.20 14.40 -31.61
N SER A 89 3.00 13.84 -31.59
CA SER A 89 1.84 14.55 -31.07
C SER A 89 1.92 14.72 -29.56
N ARG A 90 1.24 15.75 -29.02
CA ARG A 90 1.03 15.88 -27.58
C ARG A 90 0.33 14.66 -26.99
N ALA A 91 -0.58 14.05 -27.75
CA ALA A 91 -1.28 12.84 -27.32
C ALA A 91 -0.30 11.66 -27.14
N GLN A 92 0.68 11.53 -28.03
CA GLN A 92 1.75 10.53 -27.93
C GLN A 92 2.64 10.77 -26.71
N MET A 93 3.01 12.03 -26.44
CA MET A 93 3.78 12.41 -25.23
C MET A 93 3.01 12.06 -23.94
N LEU A 94 1.71 12.35 -23.89
CA LEU A 94 0.88 12.01 -22.75
C LEU A 94 0.67 10.50 -22.62
N ALA A 95 0.63 9.76 -23.72
CA ALA A 95 0.60 8.30 -23.70
C ALA A 95 1.87 7.74 -23.06
N LEU A 96 3.05 8.22 -23.47
CA LEU A 96 4.32 7.82 -22.88
C LEU A 96 4.38 8.12 -21.38
N ALA A 97 3.89 9.29 -20.95
CA ALA A 97 3.81 9.64 -19.53
C ALA A 97 2.89 8.68 -18.76
N ARG A 98 1.73 8.31 -19.32
CA ARG A 98 0.82 7.32 -18.71
C ARG A 98 1.48 5.95 -18.58
N ASP A 99 2.19 5.49 -19.61
CA ASP A 99 2.89 4.21 -19.59
C ASP A 99 3.96 4.17 -18.48
N ILE A 100 4.71 5.27 -18.29
CA ILE A 100 5.68 5.37 -17.20
C ILE A 100 4.98 5.41 -15.82
N SER A 101 3.89 6.15 -15.68
CA SER A 101 3.11 6.17 -14.43
C SER A 101 2.59 4.77 -14.06
N GLN A 102 2.12 3.99 -15.04
CA GLN A 102 1.66 2.62 -14.82
C GLN A 102 2.78 1.73 -14.25
N ILE A 103 4.04 1.92 -14.66
CA ILE A 103 5.18 1.19 -14.10
C ILE A 103 5.35 1.50 -12.60
N PHE A 104 5.21 2.76 -12.21
CA PHE A 104 5.25 3.16 -10.81
C PHE A 104 4.07 2.62 -10.02
N GLU A 105 2.87 2.61 -10.59
CA GLU A 105 1.69 2.02 -9.96
C GLU A 105 1.86 0.51 -9.75
N ILE A 106 2.33 -0.22 -10.76
CA ILE A 106 2.63 -1.66 -10.64
C ILE A 106 3.67 -1.88 -9.54
N ARG A 107 4.75 -1.07 -9.51
CA ARG A 107 5.80 -1.20 -8.50
C ARG A 107 5.30 -0.87 -7.11
N ALA A 108 4.57 0.23 -6.94
CA ALA A 108 4.01 0.65 -5.66
C ALA A 108 2.99 -0.37 -5.14
N ASN A 109 2.11 -0.88 -6.01
CA ASN A 109 1.16 -1.93 -5.64
C ASN A 109 1.87 -3.25 -5.30
N SER A 110 3.00 -3.54 -5.94
CA SER A 110 3.83 -4.72 -5.62
C SER A 110 4.63 -4.56 -4.33
N GLU A 111 5.11 -3.35 -4.00
CA GLU A 111 5.75 -3.02 -2.72
C GLU A 111 4.74 -2.99 -1.56
N LEU A 112 3.52 -2.52 -1.81
CA LEU A 112 2.40 -2.61 -0.87
C LEU A 112 1.92 -4.06 -0.69
N ALA A 113 2.07 -4.91 -1.71
CA ALA A 113 1.78 -6.34 -1.65
C ALA A 113 2.94 -7.20 -1.09
N ALA A 114 4.17 -6.68 -1.04
CA ALA A 114 5.32 -7.43 -0.54
C ALA A 114 6.35 -6.57 0.24
N PRO A 115 6.61 -6.97 1.49
CA PRO A 115 7.97 -7.31 1.87
C PRO A 115 8.24 -8.75 1.40
N ALA A 116 9.20 -8.92 0.50
CA ALA A 116 9.76 -10.22 0.17
C ALA A 116 11.04 -10.45 1.00
N ALA A 117 11.05 -11.59 1.70
CA ALA A 117 12.22 -12.40 2.03
C ALA A 117 13.27 -11.88 3.04
N ALA A 118 12.85 -11.20 4.10
CA ALA A 118 13.13 -11.81 5.40
C ALA A 118 12.00 -12.83 5.61
N GLU A 119 12.23 -13.97 6.27
CA GLU A 119 11.10 -14.72 6.81
C GLU A 119 10.26 -13.71 7.60
N ARG A 120 9.08 -13.35 7.09
CA ARG A 120 8.18 -12.50 7.86
C ARG A 120 7.96 -13.29 9.14
N PRO A 121 8.24 -12.69 10.31
CA PRO A 121 8.08 -13.42 11.56
C PRO A 121 6.65 -13.94 11.58
N ARG A 122 6.46 -15.26 11.73
CA ARG A 122 5.12 -15.87 11.81
C ARG A 122 4.57 -15.59 13.19
N ARG A 123 4.17 -14.34 13.39
CA ARG A 123 3.86 -13.81 14.70
C ARG A 123 2.76 -12.76 14.62
N VAL A 124 1.75 -12.93 15.45
CA VAL A 124 0.57 -12.07 15.52
C VAL A 124 0.78 -11.02 16.62
N PHE A 125 0.62 -9.75 16.28
CA PHE A 125 0.51 -8.70 17.29
C PHE A 125 -0.92 -8.68 17.84
N ILE A 126 -1.09 -8.78 19.15
CA ILE A 126 -2.38 -8.63 19.82
C ILE A 126 -2.43 -7.24 20.44
N THR A 127 -3.47 -6.48 20.08
CA THR A 127 -3.81 -5.23 20.77
C THR A 127 -5.23 -5.32 21.29
N HIS A 128 -5.53 -4.60 22.37
CA HIS A 128 -6.78 -4.75 23.06
C HIS A 128 -7.19 -3.47 23.81
N GLY A 129 -8.49 -3.37 24.11
CA GLY A 129 -9.02 -2.37 25.03
C GLY A 129 -8.63 -2.63 26.49
N ASN A 130 -9.41 -2.13 27.44
CA ASN A 130 -9.11 -2.33 28.86
C ASN A 130 -9.48 -3.71 29.42
N THR A 131 -10.17 -4.54 28.64
CA THR A 131 -10.65 -5.85 29.09
C THR A 131 -9.53 -6.89 29.11
N GLU A 132 -9.74 -7.97 29.85
CA GLU A 132 -8.85 -9.12 29.88
C GLU A 132 -9.19 -10.18 28.81
N GLU A 133 -10.15 -9.94 27.91
CA GLU A 133 -10.58 -10.93 26.90
C GLU A 133 -9.40 -11.40 26.01
N TRP A 134 -8.43 -10.53 25.74
CA TRP A 134 -7.22 -10.88 24.99
C TRP A 134 -6.42 -12.04 25.62
N ARG A 135 -6.52 -12.25 26.94
CA ARG A 135 -5.85 -13.35 27.66
C ARG A 135 -6.40 -14.72 27.28
N LYS A 136 -7.60 -14.79 26.70
CA LYS A 136 -8.17 -16.00 26.11
C LYS A 136 -7.77 -16.15 24.65
N VAL A 137 -7.69 -15.03 23.92
CA VAL A 137 -7.28 -14.98 22.50
C VAL A 137 -5.82 -15.42 22.32
N GLN A 138 -4.92 -14.92 23.15
CA GLN A 138 -3.48 -15.23 23.06
C GLN A 138 -3.18 -16.74 23.11
N PRO A 139 -3.56 -17.49 24.18
CA PRO A 139 -3.27 -18.92 24.24
C PRO A 139 -3.98 -19.72 23.15
N PHE A 140 -5.14 -19.28 22.67
CA PHE A 140 -5.80 -19.92 21.53
C PHE A 140 -4.94 -19.83 20.26
N ILE A 141 -4.44 -18.64 19.93
CA ILE A 141 -3.56 -18.45 18.76
C ILE A 141 -2.28 -19.29 18.90
N GLU A 142 -1.66 -19.28 20.10
CA GLU A 142 -0.39 -19.97 20.32
C GLU A 142 -0.51 -21.49 20.40
N LYS A 143 -1.56 -22.02 21.06
CA LYS A 143 -1.69 -23.46 21.34
C LYS A 143 -2.52 -24.18 20.30
N ASP A 144 -3.60 -23.57 19.82
CA ASP A 144 -4.53 -24.21 18.89
C ASP A 144 -4.16 -23.91 17.44
N VAL A 145 -3.82 -22.66 17.12
CA VAL A 145 -3.42 -22.25 15.76
C VAL A 145 -1.91 -22.42 15.51
N ARG A 146 -1.10 -22.52 16.59
CA ARG A 146 0.37 -22.73 16.54
C ARG A 146 1.14 -21.55 15.93
N ILE A 147 0.73 -20.33 16.26
CA ILE A 147 1.39 -19.10 15.81
C ILE A 147 1.84 -18.29 17.03
N GLU A 148 3.05 -17.77 17.01
CA GLU A 148 3.55 -16.96 18.11
C GLU A 148 2.79 -15.63 18.22
N THR A 149 2.76 -15.03 19.42
CA THR A 149 2.12 -13.73 19.62
C THR A 149 3.05 -12.74 20.32
N ILE A 150 2.74 -11.44 20.18
CA ILE A 150 3.24 -10.37 21.05
C ILE A 150 2.06 -9.54 21.51
N GLU A 151 2.05 -9.17 22.79
CA GLU A 151 1.14 -8.18 23.35
C GLU A 151 1.97 -7.11 24.08
N LEU A 152 1.63 -5.84 23.85
CA LEU A 152 2.44 -4.70 24.27
C LEU A 152 2.60 -4.58 25.80
N ALA A 153 1.59 -4.91 26.60
CA ALA A 153 1.64 -4.85 28.05
C ALA A 153 2.54 -5.93 28.66
N GLN A 154 2.80 -7.03 27.96
CA GLN A 154 3.76 -8.06 28.37
C GLN A 154 5.23 -7.70 28.09
N GLU A 155 5.49 -6.79 27.15
CA GLU A 155 6.85 -6.45 26.73
C GLU A 155 7.56 -5.51 27.72
N TYR A 156 8.89 -5.52 27.76
CA TYR A 156 9.68 -4.65 28.63
C TYR A 156 9.56 -3.17 28.21
N ASN A 157 9.34 -2.26 29.17
CA ASN A 157 9.12 -0.84 28.87
C ASN A 157 10.38 -0.10 28.42
N GLY A 158 11.57 -0.44 28.94
CA GLY A 158 12.86 0.10 28.49
C GLY A 158 13.02 1.62 28.48
N GLY A 159 12.17 2.37 29.19
CA GLY A 159 12.12 3.84 29.12
C GLY A 159 11.53 4.40 27.82
N GLN A 160 10.99 3.54 26.95
CA GLN A 160 10.35 3.93 25.70
C GLN A 160 8.95 4.51 25.94
N THR A 161 8.53 5.41 25.08
CA THR A 161 7.13 5.83 24.99
C THR A 161 6.28 4.67 24.45
N ILE A 162 4.96 4.73 24.70
CA ILE A 162 4.01 3.70 24.21
C ILE A 162 4.09 3.56 22.68
N ILE A 163 4.23 4.67 21.96
CA ILE A 163 4.31 4.69 20.49
C ILE A 163 5.59 4.02 20.00
N GLU A 164 6.75 4.33 20.61
CA GLU A 164 8.02 3.70 20.24
C GLU A 164 7.99 2.19 20.49
N LYS A 165 7.44 1.79 21.64
CA LYS A 165 7.29 0.38 22.00
C LYS A 165 6.35 -0.35 21.02
N LEU A 166 5.26 0.29 20.62
CA LEU A 166 4.31 -0.24 19.64
C LEU A 166 4.97 -0.42 18.28
N ILE A 167 5.70 0.58 17.78
CA ILE A 167 6.41 0.51 16.49
C ILE A 167 7.47 -0.61 16.52
N ALA A 168 8.31 -0.65 17.56
CA ALA A 168 9.40 -1.62 17.66
C ALA A 168 8.88 -3.07 17.75
N ASN A 169 7.78 -3.30 18.47
CA ASN A 169 7.18 -4.63 18.58
C ASN A 169 6.34 -5.01 17.36
N ALA A 170 5.76 -4.03 16.67
CA ALA A 170 5.08 -4.27 15.40
C ALA A 170 6.05 -4.78 14.32
N ASP A 171 7.32 -4.35 14.33
CA ASP A 171 8.33 -4.85 13.39
C ASP A 171 8.68 -6.34 13.61
N ARG A 172 8.36 -6.90 14.77
CA ARG A 172 8.56 -8.32 15.13
C ARG A 172 7.36 -9.20 14.75
N CYS A 173 6.30 -8.63 14.19
CA CYS A 173 5.09 -9.33 13.79
C CYS A 173 4.78 -9.10 12.31
N ASP A 174 3.90 -9.91 11.74
CA ASP A 174 3.49 -9.81 10.34
C ASP A 174 1.97 -9.77 10.13
N SER A 175 1.21 -9.81 11.22
CA SER A 175 -0.24 -9.59 11.27
C SER A 175 -0.65 -9.01 12.62
N ALA A 176 -1.88 -8.52 12.71
CA ALA A 176 -2.47 -8.05 13.96
C ALA A 176 -3.86 -8.65 14.22
N VAL A 177 -4.15 -8.95 15.48
CA VAL A 177 -5.49 -9.24 16.00
C VAL A 177 -5.85 -8.14 17.00
N ILE A 178 -6.93 -7.41 16.71
CA ILE A 178 -7.40 -6.28 17.50
C ILE A 178 -8.64 -6.72 18.27
N VAL A 179 -8.53 -6.82 19.59
CA VAL A 179 -9.63 -7.18 20.50
C VAL A 179 -10.36 -5.90 20.91
N TRP A 180 -11.42 -5.59 20.18
CA TRP A 180 -12.19 -4.38 20.33
C TRP A 180 -13.36 -4.59 21.30
N THR A 181 -13.14 -4.19 22.56
CA THR A 181 -14.15 -4.20 23.63
C THR A 181 -14.55 -2.78 24.04
N GLY A 182 -15.75 -2.63 24.61
CA GLY A 182 -16.28 -1.32 25.00
C GLY A 182 -16.19 -1.10 26.50
N ASP A 183 -15.22 -0.31 26.95
CA ASP A 183 -15.02 -0.03 28.39
C ASP A 183 -14.89 1.45 28.77
N ASP A 184 -14.79 2.39 27.82
CA ASP A 184 -14.80 3.80 28.18
C ASP A 184 -16.26 4.29 28.20
N VAL A 185 -16.80 4.38 29.41
CA VAL A 185 -18.04 5.11 29.67
C VAL A 185 -17.71 6.59 29.56
N ASP A 186 -18.29 7.31 28.61
CA ASP A 186 -18.22 8.77 28.67
C ASP A 186 -18.96 9.28 29.92
N GLY A 187 -18.77 10.55 30.27
CA GLY A 187 -19.49 11.18 31.40
C GLY A 187 -21.03 11.14 31.30
N ALA A 188 -21.59 10.60 30.21
CA ALA A 188 -23.02 10.44 29.94
C ALA A 188 -23.49 8.96 29.94
N GLY A 189 -22.65 7.99 30.33
CA GLY A 189 -23.06 6.59 30.44
C GLY A 189 -22.99 5.78 29.15
N VAL A 190 -22.53 6.37 28.03
CA VAL A 190 -22.43 5.69 26.75
C VAL A 190 -21.05 5.06 26.60
N LYS A 191 -21.03 3.74 26.37
CA LYS A 191 -19.80 3.01 26.05
C LYS A 191 -19.28 3.45 24.68
N ARG A 192 -18.20 4.23 24.68
CA ARG A 192 -17.48 4.59 23.46
C ARG A 192 -16.27 3.68 23.29
N ALA A 193 -15.97 3.33 22.04
CA ALA A 193 -14.67 2.78 21.70
C ALA A 193 -13.61 3.82 22.10
N ARG A 194 -12.52 3.37 22.75
CA ARG A 194 -11.35 4.21 22.99
C ARG A 194 -10.89 4.84 21.68
N GLU A 195 -10.55 6.13 21.73
CA GLU A 195 -9.95 6.84 20.59
C GLU A 195 -8.71 6.09 20.05
N ASN A 196 -7.99 5.38 20.93
CA ASN A 196 -6.81 4.59 20.60
C ASN A 196 -7.08 3.43 19.64
N VAL A 197 -8.27 2.80 19.65
CA VAL A 197 -8.57 1.63 18.80
C VAL A 197 -8.59 2.01 17.31
N MET A 198 -9.11 3.20 16.97
CA MET A 198 -9.07 3.67 15.57
C MET A 198 -7.64 3.91 15.10
N HIS A 199 -6.79 4.50 15.96
CA HIS A 199 -5.39 4.74 15.67
C HIS A 199 -4.62 3.43 15.47
N GLU A 200 -4.88 2.41 16.29
CA GLU A 200 -4.27 1.09 16.18
C GLU A 200 -4.71 0.35 14.91
N ILE A 201 -6.02 0.35 14.59
CA ILE A 201 -6.53 -0.21 13.34
C ILE A 201 -5.83 0.44 12.14
N GLY A 202 -5.79 1.78 12.10
CA GLY A 202 -5.14 2.52 11.02
C GLY A 202 -3.64 2.22 10.94
N PHE A 203 -2.95 2.20 12.08
CA PHE A 203 -1.52 1.89 12.17
C PHE A 203 -1.21 0.50 11.61
N PHE A 204 -1.90 -0.55 12.10
CA PHE A 204 -1.63 -1.92 11.66
C PHE A 204 -2.05 -2.17 10.22
N GLN A 205 -3.13 -1.54 9.74
CA GLN A 205 -3.50 -1.60 8.32
C GLN A 205 -2.46 -0.92 7.43
N GLY A 206 -1.88 0.21 7.88
CA GLY A 206 -0.78 0.86 7.17
C GLY A 206 0.52 0.05 7.20
N ARG A 207 0.80 -0.66 8.31
CA ARG A 207 2.05 -1.40 8.52
C ARG A 207 2.07 -2.80 7.89
N TYR A 208 0.96 -3.54 7.97
CA TYR A 208 0.85 -4.94 7.50
C TYR A 208 -0.04 -5.11 6.26
N GLY A 209 -0.80 -4.07 5.90
CA GLY A 209 -1.85 -4.16 4.89
C GLY A 209 -3.18 -4.65 5.49
N ARG A 210 -4.28 -4.27 4.84
CA ARG A 210 -5.65 -4.55 5.31
C ARG A 210 -5.94 -6.05 5.47
N GLY A 211 -5.40 -6.88 4.58
CA GLY A 211 -5.59 -8.34 4.60
C GLY A 211 -4.83 -9.07 5.72
N ARG A 212 -4.07 -8.35 6.54
CA ARG A 212 -3.29 -8.91 7.66
C ARG A 212 -3.70 -8.35 9.02
N VAL A 213 -4.89 -7.74 9.10
CA VAL A 213 -5.46 -7.20 10.34
C VAL A 213 -6.83 -7.83 10.56
N ILE A 214 -6.98 -8.56 11.66
CA ILE A 214 -8.22 -9.21 12.06
C ILE A 214 -8.81 -8.43 13.23
N LEU A 215 -10.09 -8.10 13.13
CA LEU A 215 -10.82 -7.36 14.16
C LEU A 215 -11.78 -8.31 14.88
N LEU A 216 -11.65 -8.45 16.20
CA LEU A 216 -12.64 -9.08 17.05
C LEU A 216 -13.47 -7.98 17.70
N HIS A 217 -14.77 -7.96 17.48
CA HIS A 217 -15.64 -6.88 17.93
C HIS A 217 -16.65 -7.37 18.96
N GLU A 218 -16.64 -6.78 20.14
CA GLU A 218 -17.64 -7.06 21.16
C GLU A 218 -19.00 -6.47 20.78
N GLU A 219 -20.04 -7.29 20.84
CA GLU A 219 -21.41 -6.87 20.57
C GLU A 219 -21.86 -5.75 21.51
N GLY A 220 -22.54 -4.74 20.95
CA GLY A 220 -23.00 -3.57 21.70
C GLY A 220 -21.95 -2.48 21.86
N VAL A 221 -20.74 -2.64 21.31
CA VAL A 221 -19.74 -1.56 21.22
C VAL A 221 -19.98 -0.72 19.99
N ASN A 222 -20.11 0.60 20.16
CA ASN A 222 -20.37 1.51 19.05
C ASN A 222 -19.19 1.55 18.06
N VAL A 223 -19.50 1.40 16.78
CA VAL A 223 -18.54 1.50 15.67
C VAL A 223 -18.55 2.95 15.16
N PRO A 224 -17.42 3.67 15.20
CA PRO A 224 -17.32 5.00 14.61
C PRO A 224 -17.66 4.99 13.11
N SER A 225 -18.29 6.06 12.62
CA SER A 225 -18.69 6.19 11.21
C SER A 225 -17.54 6.03 10.21
N ASN A 226 -16.32 6.39 10.62
CA ASN A 226 -15.10 6.24 9.81
C ASN A 226 -14.69 4.78 9.59
N LEU A 227 -15.22 3.85 10.38
CA LEU A 227 -14.97 2.40 10.27
C LEU A 227 -16.13 1.66 9.63
N TYR A 228 -17.18 2.36 9.17
CA TYR A 228 -18.28 1.74 8.44
C TYR A 228 -17.78 1.07 7.16
N GLY A 229 -18.12 -0.22 6.99
CA GLY A 229 -17.68 -1.05 5.88
C GLY A 229 -16.42 -1.89 6.17
N LEU A 230 -15.81 -1.77 7.35
CA LEU A 230 -14.87 -2.80 7.82
C LEU A 230 -15.63 -4.05 8.25
N VAL A 231 -15.09 -5.21 7.87
CA VAL A 231 -15.58 -6.51 8.35
C VAL A 231 -14.84 -6.87 9.63
N TYR A 232 -15.57 -7.34 10.62
CA TYR A 232 -15.06 -7.78 11.91
C TYR A 232 -15.73 -9.09 12.32
N SER A 233 -15.09 -9.84 13.21
CA SER A 233 -15.64 -11.04 13.82
C SER A 233 -16.36 -10.66 15.11
N PRO A 234 -17.70 -10.67 15.15
CA PRO A 234 -18.43 -10.29 16.34
C PRO A 234 -18.31 -11.36 17.44
N PHE A 235 -18.38 -10.94 18.70
CA PHE A 235 -18.53 -11.84 19.84
C PHE A 235 -19.43 -11.24 20.94
N PRO A 236 -20.22 -12.06 21.66
CA PRO A 236 -21.01 -11.60 22.78
C PRO A 236 -20.12 -11.04 23.90
N LYS A 237 -20.61 -10.04 24.63
CA LYS A 237 -19.89 -9.41 25.75
C LYS A 237 -19.30 -10.45 26.72
N GLY A 238 -18.00 -10.33 26.99
CA GLY A 238 -17.26 -11.23 27.89
C GLY A 238 -17.07 -12.66 27.40
N THR A 239 -17.42 -12.95 26.14
CA THR A 239 -17.37 -14.29 25.54
C THR A 239 -16.62 -14.27 24.21
N VAL A 240 -15.36 -13.79 24.21
CA VAL A 240 -14.54 -13.72 23.00
C VAL A 240 -14.34 -15.08 22.32
N GLU A 241 -14.44 -16.17 23.08
CA GLU A 241 -14.33 -17.55 22.60
C GLU A 241 -15.35 -17.88 21.50
N ALA A 242 -16.50 -17.20 21.49
CA ALA A 242 -17.50 -17.36 20.43
C ALA A 242 -16.96 -16.99 19.03
N SER A 243 -15.95 -16.10 18.97
CA SER A 243 -15.32 -15.70 17.71
C SER A 243 -14.16 -16.61 17.26
N PHE A 244 -13.74 -17.59 18.08
CA PHE A 244 -12.52 -18.36 17.83
C PHE A 244 -12.57 -19.16 16.54
N HIS A 245 -13.73 -19.67 16.14
CA HIS A 245 -13.87 -20.37 14.87
C HIS A 245 -13.62 -19.44 13.66
N LEU A 246 -14.02 -18.17 13.75
CA LEU A 246 -13.77 -17.16 12.72
C LEU A 246 -12.29 -16.78 12.74
N LEU A 247 -11.75 -16.49 13.92
CA LEU A 247 -10.35 -16.14 14.10
C LEU A 247 -9.42 -17.24 13.54
N GLN A 248 -9.70 -18.51 13.84
CA GLN A 248 -8.94 -19.64 13.32
C GLN A 248 -9.00 -19.70 11.80
N ARG A 249 -10.19 -19.53 11.21
CA ARG A 249 -10.35 -19.53 9.74
C ARG A 249 -9.52 -18.42 9.09
N GLU A 250 -9.59 -17.21 9.61
CA GLU A 250 -8.84 -16.06 9.08
C GLU A 250 -7.31 -16.27 9.21
N LEU A 251 -6.83 -16.72 10.37
CA LEU A 251 -5.40 -16.99 10.59
C LEU A 251 -4.89 -18.16 9.74
N THR A 252 -5.67 -19.23 9.61
CA THR A 252 -5.32 -20.40 8.78
C THR A 252 -5.14 -19.96 7.32
N HIS A 253 -6.08 -19.16 6.80
CA HIS A 253 -5.97 -18.61 5.45
C HIS A 253 -4.80 -17.62 5.29
N LEU A 254 -4.56 -16.77 6.29
CA LEU A 254 -3.49 -15.78 6.27
C LEU A 254 -2.09 -16.42 6.23
N TYR A 255 -1.90 -17.52 6.98
CA TYR A 255 -0.62 -18.20 7.14
C TYR A 255 -0.46 -19.46 6.27
N GLY A 256 -1.51 -19.88 5.55
CA GLY A 256 -1.49 -21.07 4.69
C GLY A 256 -1.28 -22.37 5.46
N LEU A 257 -1.99 -22.53 6.59
CA LEU A 257 -1.93 -23.69 7.48
C LEU A 257 -2.92 -24.79 7.08
#